data_AF-A0A135VW43-F1
#
_entry.id   AF-A0A135VW43-F1
#
_cell.length_a   1.000
_cell.length_b   1.000
_cell.length_c   1.000
_cell.angle_alpha   90.00
_cell.angle_beta   90.00
_cell.angle_gamma   90.00
#
_symmetry.space_group_name_H-M   'P 1'
#
loop_
_entity.id
_entity.type
_entity.pdbx_description
1 polymer ?
#
loop_
_entity_poly.entity_id
_entity_poly.type
_entity_poly.pdbx_seq_one_letter_code
_entity_poly.pdbx_strand_id
1 'polypeptide(L)'
;MFRYVFQLSLTARELLQKIAKDAGLSYDSVASRVNETMKEGEGLIDAVGALAKENNLNPDKYQINATKIVDEISNILQEDYTQTLMMSAVLGQMVEAKGKDRFPVPAFFVFLELLAQAPQVPIDTKSETSQQIEEATTRVIELTTTLVSVICEWSKEGVIGVAEECPESLKDLARIVFRKTKLLQSGLWTCISCGKIVNVNTTRALMCQECDGGLRSESLSSDDLVGWERNRTGFGRTRRKNHLE
;
A
#
# COMPACT_ATOMS: atom_id res chain seq x y z
N MET A 1 24.45 -18.96 27.57
CA MET A 1 23.17 -19.23 26.89
C MET A 1 22.78 -17.97 26.12
N PHE A 2 23.23 -17.85 24.86
CA PHE A 2 22.94 -16.68 24.04
C PHE A 2 21.50 -16.77 23.55
N ARG A 3 20.62 -15.93 24.09
CA ARG A 3 19.31 -15.67 23.48
C ARG A 3 19.59 -14.96 22.15
N TYR A 4 19.55 -15.69 21.05
CA TYR A 4 19.39 -15.08 19.74
C TYR A 4 18.04 -14.35 19.77
N VAL A 5 18.08 -13.02 19.82
CA VAL A 5 16.90 -12.21 19.53
C VAL A 5 16.61 -12.47 18.05
N PHE A 6 15.58 -13.28 17.77
CA PHE A 6 15.09 -13.45 16.41
C PHE A 6 14.61 -12.09 15.92
N GLN A 7 15.44 -11.43 15.11
CA GLN A 7 15.05 -10.20 14.45
C GLN A 7 14.09 -10.58 13.32
N LEU A 8 12.80 -10.42 13.62
CA LEU A 8 11.69 -10.53 12.67
C LEU A 8 11.77 -9.37 11.69
N SER A 9 11.57 -9.66 10.41
CA SER A 9 11.52 -8.63 9.36
C SER A 9 10.21 -7.83 9.47
N LEU A 10 10.24 -6.57 9.04
CA LEU A 10 9.04 -5.73 8.95
C LEU A 10 8.51 -5.68 7.52
N THR A 11 9.37 -5.82 6.52
CA THR A 11 8.94 -5.82 5.12
C THR A 11 9.28 -7.10 4.38
N ALA A 12 8.52 -7.39 3.32
CA ALA A 12 8.84 -8.46 2.39
C ALA A 12 10.25 -8.29 1.81
N ARG A 13 10.66 -7.05 1.47
CA ARG A 13 12.01 -6.77 0.96
C ARG A 13 13.10 -7.18 1.96
N GLU A 14 12.96 -6.78 3.22
CA GLU A 14 13.90 -7.14 4.29
C GLU A 14 13.99 -8.67 4.47
N LEU A 15 12.84 -9.35 4.41
CA LEU A 15 12.77 -10.81 4.50
C LEU A 15 13.51 -11.48 3.32
N LEU A 16 13.24 -11.03 2.09
CA LEU A 16 13.86 -11.55 0.87
C LEU A 16 15.37 -11.26 0.83
N GLN A 17 15.82 -10.11 1.31
CA GLN A 17 17.25 -9.80 1.45
C GLN A 17 17.93 -10.72 2.46
N LYS A 18 17.27 -11.02 3.59
CA LYS A 18 17.80 -11.91 4.63
C LYS A 18 17.99 -13.33 4.09
N ILE A 19 16.97 -13.90 3.44
CA ILE A 19 17.09 -15.26 2.87
C ILE A 19 18.06 -15.31 1.70
N ALA A 20 18.12 -14.27 0.85
CA ALA A 20 19.11 -14.18 -0.23
C ALA A 20 20.54 -14.22 0.32
N LYS A 21 20.81 -13.44 1.38
CA LYS A 21 22.09 -13.42 2.05
C LYS A 21 22.43 -14.78 2.68
N ASP A 22 21.50 -15.39 3.40
CA ASP A 22 21.71 -16.67 4.08
C ASP A 22 21.88 -17.84 3.10
N ALA A 23 21.19 -17.80 1.95
CA ALA A 23 21.29 -18.81 0.90
C ALA A 23 22.47 -18.59 -0.06
N GLY A 24 23.16 -17.45 0.02
CA GLY A 24 24.20 -17.08 -0.94
C GLY A 24 23.67 -16.80 -2.35
N LEU A 25 22.42 -16.36 -2.48
CA LEU A 25 21.74 -16.04 -3.74
C LEU A 25 21.64 -14.53 -3.95
N SER A 26 21.42 -14.09 -5.20
CA SER A 26 21.08 -12.69 -5.47
C SER A 26 19.64 -12.38 -5.04
N TYR A 27 19.41 -11.15 -4.58
CA TYR A 27 18.07 -10.67 -4.23
C TYR A 27 17.08 -10.86 -5.39
N ASP A 28 17.49 -10.51 -6.62
CA ASP A 28 16.62 -10.60 -7.79
C ASP A 28 16.18 -12.04 -8.09
N SER A 29 17.08 -13.02 -7.90
CA SER A 29 16.77 -14.44 -8.07
C SER A 29 15.73 -14.92 -7.05
N VAL A 30 15.93 -14.57 -5.78
CA VAL A 30 15.00 -14.90 -4.69
C VAL A 30 13.65 -14.21 -4.91
N ALA A 31 13.65 -12.92 -5.24
CA ALA A 31 12.44 -12.16 -5.47
C ALA A 31 11.65 -12.68 -6.68
N SER A 32 12.32 -13.07 -7.77
CA SER A 32 11.64 -13.68 -8.93
C SER A 32 10.94 -14.97 -8.54
N ARG A 33 11.64 -15.88 -7.85
CA ARG A 33 11.10 -17.16 -7.40
C ARG A 33 9.91 -16.99 -6.48
N VAL A 34 10.04 -16.17 -5.44
CA VAL A 34 8.94 -15.92 -4.49
C VAL A 34 7.74 -15.29 -5.21
N ASN A 35 7.96 -14.34 -6.12
CA ASN A 35 6.87 -13.74 -6.90
C ASN A 35 6.20 -14.75 -7.85
N GLU A 36 6.93 -15.71 -8.41
CA GLU A 36 6.37 -16.80 -9.22
C GLU A 36 5.47 -17.70 -8.37
N THR A 37 5.95 -18.13 -7.22
CA THR A 37 5.19 -18.95 -6.26
C THR A 37 3.93 -18.21 -5.75
N MET A 38 4.06 -16.92 -5.42
CA MET A 38 2.90 -16.11 -5.01
C MET A 38 1.89 -15.89 -6.15
N LYS A 39 2.33 -15.80 -7.42
CA LYS A 39 1.42 -15.77 -8.58
C LYS A 39 0.64 -17.07 -8.74
N GLU A 40 1.18 -18.18 -8.25
CA GLU A 40 0.49 -19.46 -8.22
C GLU A 40 -0.51 -19.57 -7.06
N GLY A 41 -0.57 -18.55 -6.21
CA GLY A 41 -1.54 -18.41 -5.13
C GLY A 41 -1.00 -18.75 -3.76
N GLU A 42 0.29 -19.06 -3.62
CA GLU A 42 0.88 -19.30 -2.30
C GLU A 42 1.11 -18.00 -1.51
N GLY A 43 1.04 -18.10 -0.18
CA GLY A 43 1.34 -16.99 0.71
C GLY A 43 2.82 -16.62 0.70
N LEU A 44 3.15 -15.37 1.08
CA LEU A 44 4.54 -14.90 1.14
C LEU A 44 5.40 -15.75 2.08
N ILE A 45 4.88 -16.09 3.26
CA ILE A 45 5.61 -16.86 4.28
C ILE A 45 5.83 -18.30 3.81
N ASP A 46 4.82 -18.90 3.16
CA ASP A 46 4.93 -20.26 2.61
C ASP A 46 5.98 -20.32 1.49
N ALA A 47 5.93 -19.35 0.55
CA ALA A 47 6.88 -19.27 -0.56
C ALA A 47 8.33 -19.09 -0.05
N VAL A 48 8.53 -18.21 0.94
CA VAL A 48 9.85 -18.03 1.57
C VAL A 48 10.27 -19.29 2.35
N GLY A 49 9.33 -19.94 3.03
CA GLY A 49 9.56 -21.18 3.77
C GLY A 49 9.96 -22.35 2.86
N ALA A 50 9.33 -22.48 1.70
CA ALA A 50 9.70 -23.44 0.66
C ALA A 50 11.13 -23.18 0.16
N LEU A 51 11.45 -21.93 -0.20
CA LEU A 51 12.79 -21.54 -0.64
C LEU A 51 13.86 -21.78 0.45
N ALA A 52 13.51 -21.55 1.72
CA ALA A 52 14.40 -21.85 2.84
C ALA A 52 14.71 -23.35 2.92
N LYS A 53 13.69 -24.21 2.81
CA LYS A 53 13.87 -25.68 2.81
C LYS A 53 14.74 -26.14 1.64
N GLU A 54 14.51 -25.63 0.44
CA GLU A 54 15.32 -25.95 -0.75
C GLU A 54 16.82 -25.65 -0.57
N ASN A 55 17.14 -24.60 0.21
CA ASN A 55 18.51 -24.17 0.47
C ASN A 55 19.08 -24.70 1.79
N ASN A 56 18.45 -25.71 2.40
CA ASN A 56 18.85 -26.29 3.70
C ASN A 56 18.90 -25.26 4.85
N LEU A 57 18.06 -24.22 4.79
CA LEU A 57 17.89 -23.22 5.83
C LEU A 57 16.68 -23.58 6.71
N ASN A 58 16.66 -23.07 7.95
CA ASN A 58 15.51 -23.26 8.83
C ASN A 58 14.40 -22.23 8.47
N PRO A 59 13.20 -22.66 8.00
CA PRO A 59 12.09 -21.78 7.64
C PRO A 59 11.63 -20.87 8.79
N ASP A 60 11.67 -21.37 10.03
CA ASP A 60 11.18 -20.64 11.21
C ASP A 60 12.00 -19.37 11.50
N LYS A 61 13.16 -19.19 10.86
CA LYS A 61 13.97 -17.97 10.95
C LYS A 61 13.45 -16.81 10.08
N TYR A 62 12.53 -17.09 9.16
CA TYR A 62 12.05 -16.16 8.15
C TYR A 62 10.58 -15.81 8.40
N GLN A 63 10.36 -14.97 9.41
CA GLN A 63 9.04 -14.53 9.83
C GLN A 63 8.93 -13.00 9.79
N ILE A 64 7.70 -12.51 9.63
CA ILE A 64 7.34 -11.10 9.60
C ILE A 64 6.55 -10.75 10.85
N ASN A 65 6.87 -9.62 11.49
CA ASN A 65 6.11 -9.14 12.63
C ASN A 65 4.95 -8.24 12.19
N ALA A 66 3.80 -8.84 11.91
CA ALA A 66 2.61 -8.13 11.43
C ALA A 66 2.11 -7.05 12.42
N THR A 67 2.20 -7.29 13.73
CA THR A 67 1.77 -6.31 14.75
C THR A 67 2.67 -5.06 14.72
N LYS A 68 3.99 -5.25 14.63
CA LYS A 68 4.92 -4.12 14.51
C LYS A 68 4.73 -3.32 13.23
N ILE A 69 4.29 -3.96 12.14
CA ILE A 69 3.93 -3.23 10.91
C ILE A 69 2.78 -2.27 11.18
N VAL A 70 1.73 -2.72 11.89
CA VAL A 70 0.60 -1.86 12.26
C VAL A 70 1.06 -0.70 13.15
N ASP A 71 1.92 -0.98 14.14
CA ASP A 71 2.47 0.07 15.01
C ASP A 71 3.26 1.11 14.19
N GLU A 72 4.09 0.66 13.24
CA GLU A 72 4.90 1.55 12.40
C GLU A 72 4.04 2.39 11.45
N ILE A 73 3.04 1.79 10.80
CA ILE A 73 2.07 2.54 9.98
C ILE A 73 1.36 3.57 10.85
N SER A 74 0.89 3.19 12.04
CA SER A 74 0.17 4.09 12.95
C SER A 74 1.03 5.26 13.39
N ASN A 75 2.32 5.04 13.65
CA ASN A 75 3.26 6.11 13.99
C ASN A 75 3.44 7.09 12.83
N ILE A 76 3.58 6.59 11.59
CA ILE A 76 3.70 7.44 10.39
C ILE A 76 2.42 8.28 10.21
N LEU A 77 1.24 7.67 10.35
CA LEU A 77 -0.03 8.39 10.20
C LEU A 77 -0.31 9.42 11.32
N GLN A 78 0.38 9.30 12.45
CA GLN A 78 0.24 10.20 13.60
C GLN A 78 1.29 11.33 13.62
N GLU A 79 2.26 11.30 12.71
CA GLU A 79 3.36 12.26 12.69
C GLU A 79 2.89 13.63 12.20
N ASP A 80 2.23 13.68 11.04
CA ASP A 80 1.74 14.92 10.44
C ASP A 80 0.45 14.69 9.62
N TYR A 81 -0.55 15.55 9.85
CA TYR A 81 -1.84 15.48 9.16
C TYR A 81 -1.75 15.82 7.67
N THR A 82 -0.96 16.83 7.29
CA THR A 82 -0.69 17.22 5.90
C THR A 82 -0.03 16.08 5.15
N GLN A 83 0.98 15.45 5.76
CA GLN A 83 1.66 14.29 5.22
C GLN A 83 0.68 13.14 4.98
N THR A 84 -0.19 12.86 5.97
CA THR A 84 -1.24 11.83 5.88
C THR A 84 -2.25 12.11 4.76
N LEU A 85 -2.66 13.37 4.57
CA LEU A 85 -3.52 13.77 3.45
C LEU A 85 -2.83 13.57 2.10
N MET A 86 -1.55 13.92 1.99
CA MET A 86 -0.77 13.72 0.77
C MET A 86 -0.61 12.23 0.45
N MET A 87 -0.28 11.41 1.45
CA MET A 87 -0.25 9.94 1.30
C MET A 87 -1.60 9.42 0.81
N SER A 88 -2.71 9.84 1.41
CA SER A 88 -4.05 9.42 1.02
C SER A 88 -4.37 9.75 -0.44
N ALA A 89 -3.97 10.94 -0.90
CA ALA A 89 -4.15 11.36 -2.28
C ALA A 89 -3.31 10.53 -3.26
N VAL A 90 -2.03 10.29 -2.94
CA VAL A 90 -1.12 9.48 -3.77
C VAL A 90 -1.62 8.05 -3.89
N LEU A 91 -1.93 7.41 -2.76
CA LEU A 91 -2.42 6.04 -2.72
C LEU A 91 -3.77 5.90 -3.46
N GLY A 92 -4.66 6.87 -3.30
CA GLY A 92 -5.93 6.93 -4.04
C GLY A 92 -5.71 6.94 -5.55
N GLN A 93 -4.78 7.77 -6.05
CA GLN A 93 -4.44 7.80 -7.49
C GLN A 93 -3.80 6.49 -7.96
N MET A 94 -2.92 5.88 -7.16
CA MET A 94 -2.27 4.63 -7.54
C MET A 94 -3.25 3.46 -7.60
N VAL A 95 -4.33 3.45 -6.80
CA VAL A 95 -5.38 2.41 -6.90
C VAL A 95 -6.15 2.49 -8.23
N GLU A 96 -6.35 3.70 -8.74
CA GLU A 96 -6.99 3.94 -10.04
C GLU A 96 -6.06 3.74 -11.23
N ALA A 97 -4.75 3.77 -11.00
CA ALA A 97 -3.75 3.60 -12.05
C ALA A 97 -3.87 2.23 -12.74
N LYS A 98 -3.37 2.17 -13.98
CA LYS A 98 -3.35 0.95 -14.80
C LYS A 98 -1.92 0.42 -14.91
N GLY A 99 -1.78 -0.90 -15.04
CA GLY A 99 -0.47 -1.51 -15.26
C GLY A 99 0.38 -1.57 -13.99
N LYS A 100 1.68 -1.31 -14.12
CA LYS A 100 2.69 -1.53 -13.08
C LYS A 100 2.63 -0.54 -11.92
N ASP A 101 2.05 0.62 -12.15
CA ASP A 101 1.91 1.68 -11.14
C ASP A 101 0.68 1.48 -10.25
N ARG A 102 -0.11 0.42 -10.53
CA ARG A 102 -1.33 0.13 -9.79
C ARG A 102 -1.01 -0.40 -8.39
N PHE A 103 -1.41 0.35 -7.38
CA PHE A 103 -1.31 -0.09 -6.00
C PHE A 103 -2.31 -1.22 -5.71
N PRO A 104 -1.91 -2.31 -5.05
CA PRO A 104 -2.83 -3.40 -4.74
C PRO A 104 -4.00 -2.93 -3.88
N VAL A 105 -5.22 -3.15 -4.37
CA VAL A 105 -6.43 -2.68 -3.67
C VAL A 105 -6.58 -3.27 -2.25
N PRO A 106 -6.24 -4.55 -1.98
CA PRO A 106 -6.24 -5.07 -0.61
C PRO A 106 -5.29 -4.30 0.34
N ALA A 107 -4.11 -3.89 -0.14
CA ALA A 107 -3.17 -3.07 0.65
C ALA A 107 -3.74 -1.66 0.90
N PHE A 108 -4.46 -1.10 -0.08
CA PHE A 108 -5.17 0.16 0.11
C PHE A 108 -6.29 0.06 1.16
N PHE A 109 -6.98 -1.08 1.25
CA PHE A 109 -7.99 -1.27 2.31
C PHE A 109 -7.36 -1.31 3.69
N VAL A 110 -6.20 -1.96 3.84
CA VAL A 110 -5.42 -1.90 5.08
C VAL A 110 -5.12 -0.44 5.45
N PHE A 111 -4.63 0.35 4.49
CA PHE A 111 -4.37 1.77 4.71
C PHE A 111 -5.61 2.53 5.20
N LEU A 112 -6.75 2.37 4.52
CA LEU A 112 -8.00 3.05 4.91
C LEU A 112 -8.48 2.66 6.31
N GLU A 113 -8.39 1.39 6.68
CA GLU A 113 -8.80 0.92 8.01
C GLU A 113 -7.90 1.48 9.12
N LEU A 114 -6.58 1.53 8.89
CA LEU A 114 -5.65 2.10 9.84
C LEU A 114 -5.80 3.62 9.94
N LEU A 115 -6.04 4.30 8.81
CA LEU A 115 -6.34 5.72 8.77
C LEU A 115 -7.64 6.05 9.53
N ALA A 116 -8.69 5.25 9.39
CA ALA A 116 -9.95 5.45 10.10
C ALA A 116 -9.84 5.27 11.62
N GLN A 117 -8.82 4.53 12.08
CA GLN A 117 -8.51 4.31 13.49
C GLN A 117 -7.50 5.33 14.04
N ALA A 118 -6.84 6.10 13.16
CA ALA A 118 -5.86 7.09 13.57
C ALA A 118 -6.55 8.21 14.38
N PRO A 119 -5.99 8.59 15.54
CA PRO A 119 -6.51 9.73 16.29
C PRO A 119 -6.39 11.01 15.47
N GLN A 120 -7.27 11.98 15.72
CA GLN A 120 -7.18 13.32 15.11
C GLN A 120 -5.84 13.97 15.50
N VAL A 121 -4.94 14.10 14.54
CA VAL A 121 -3.60 14.66 14.72
C VAL A 121 -3.67 16.19 14.62
N PRO A 122 -2.93 16.96 15.46
CA PRO A 122 -2.80 18.39 15.26
C PRO A 122 -2.19 18.69 13.88
N ILE A 123 -2.68 19.75 13.22
CA ILE A 123 -2.05 20.26 12.01
C ILE A 123 -0.74 20.93 12.44
N ASP A 124 0.41 20.29 12.20
CA ASP A 124 1.69 20.98 12.32
C ASP A 124 1.91 21.81 11.05
N THR A 125 2.18 23.10 11.22
CA THR A 125 2.50 24.01 10.11
C THR A 125 3.99 23.97 9.73
N LYS A 126 4.78 23.13 10.41
CA LYS A 126 6.18 22.93 10.07
C LYS A 126 6.27 22.15 8.77
N SER A 127 6.74 22.84 7.74
CA SER A 127 7.09 22.34 6.42
C SER A 127 7.99 21.10 6.51
N GLU A 128 7.41 19.90 6.55
CA GLU A 128 8.11 18.71 6.10
C GLU A 128 8.58 18.93 4.66
N THR A 129 9.79 18.48 4.35
CA THR A 129 10.31 18.57 2.98
C THR A 129 9.60 17.54 2.11
N SER A 130 9.35 17.86 0.84
CA SER A 130 8.72 16.93 -0.14
C SER A 130 9.36 15.54 -0.13
N GLN A 131 10.68 15.46 0.10
CA GLN A 131 11.41 14.21 0.15
C GLN A 131 11.02 13.31 1.34
N GLN A 132 10.78 13.89 2.52
CA GLN A 132 10.34 13.13 3.70
C GLN A 132 8.96 12.52 3.47
N ILE A 133 8.06 13.25 2.81
CA ILE A 133 6.72 12.78 2.46
C ILE A 133 6.79 11.62 1.46
N GLU A 134 7.67 11.70 0.46
CA GLU A 134 7.90 10.63 -0.52
C GLU A 134 8.46 9.36 0.13
N GLU A 135 9.42 9.51 1.04
CA GLU A 135 10.00 8.40 1.80
C GLU A 135 8.96 7.74 2.71
N ALA A 136 8.17 8.52 3.45
CA ALA A 136 7.09 8.03 4.29
C ALA A 136 6.00 7.32 3.48
N THR A 137 5.58 7.91 2.35
CA THR A 137 4.60 7.30 1.44
C THR A 137 5.10 5.95 0.92
N THR A 138 6.36 5.88 0.48
CA THR A 138 6.99 4.64 0.02
C THR A 138 7.04 3.59 1.12
N ARG A 139 7.35 4.01 2.36
CA ARG A 139 7.35 3.12 3.52
C ARG A 139 5.96 2.57 3.81
N VAL A 140 4.92 3.40 3.79
CA VAL A 140 3.52 2.96 3.97
C VAL A 140 3.10 1.99 2.88
N ILE A 141 3.46 2.23 1.62
CA ILE A 141 3.19 1.29 0.51
C ILE A 141 3.81 -0.08 0.81
N GLU A 142 5.08 -0.10 1.22
CA GLU A 142 5.80 -1.34 1.50
C GLU A 142 5.22 -2.09 2.70
N LEU A 143 4.93 -1.37 3.78
CA LEU A 143 4.35 -1.91 5.01
C LEU A 143 2.95 -2.48 4.79
N THR A 144 2.05 -1.73 4.16
CA THR A 144 0.67 -2.17 3.88
C THR A 144 0.63 -3.35 2.91
N THR A 145 1.47 -3.36 1.87
CA THR A 145 1.59 -4.49 0.93
C THR A 145 2.14 -5.72 1.62
N THR A 146 3.14 -5.56 2.48
CA THR A 146 3.67 -6.67 3.29
C THR A 146 2.60 -7.19 4.25
N LEU A 147 1.92 -6.29 4.95
CA LEU A 147 0.92 -6.64 5.96
C LEU A 147 -0.21 -7.47 5.35
N VAL A 148 -0.78 -7.03 4.21
CA VAL A 148 -1.85 -7.80 3.55
C VAL A 148 -1.35 -9.15 3.05
N SER A 149 -0.08 -9.26 2.67
CA SER A 149 0.53 -10.53 2.24
C SER A 149 0.67 -11.56 3.37
N VAL A 150 0.67 -11.12 4.63
CA VAL A 150 0.85 -11.99 5.80
C VAL A 150 -0.44 -12.23 6.60
N ILE A 151 -1.40 -11.29 6.58
CA ILE A 151 -2.65 -11.46 7.33
C ILE A 151 -3.78 -12.10 6.50
N CYS A 152 -3.65 -12.12 5.18
CA CYS A 152 -4.66 -12.68 4.27
C CYS A 152 -4.17 -13.99 3.63
N GLU A 153 -5.12 -14.86 3.33
CA GLU A 153 -4.90 -16.08 2.55
C GLU A 153 -5.05 -15.77 1.05
N TRP A 154 -4.13 -16.29 0.24
CA TRP A 154 -4.02 -15.97 -1.19
C TRP A 154 -4.36 -17.17 -2.07
N SER A 155 -4.70 -16.85 -3.32
CA SER A 155 -4.90 -17.78 -4.42
C SER A 155 -4.53 -17.08 -5.73
N LYS A 156 -4.56 -17.81 -6.85
CA LYS A 156 -4.40 -17.22 -8.19
C LYS A 156 -5.43 -16.14 -8.51
N GLU A 157 -6.60 -16.20 -7.88
CA GLU A 157 -7.70 -15.23 -8.06
C GLU A 157 -7.61 -14.02 -7.10
N GLY A 158 -6.59 -14.00 -6.23
CA GLY A 158 -6.38 -13.00 -5.20
C GLY A 158 -6.75 -13.51 -3.81
N VAL A 159 -7.15 -12.59 -2.93
CA VAL A 159 -7.45 -12.90 -1.53
C VAL A 159 -8.69 -13.80 -1.41
N ILE A 160 -8.56 -14.91 -0.69
CA ILE A 160 -9.63 -15.91 -0.47
C ILE A 160 -10.04 -16.08 0.98
N GLY A 161 -9.27 -15.55 1.93
CA GLY A 161 -9.55 -15.71 3.35
C GLY A 161 -8.61 -14.92 4.25
N VAL A 162 -8.64 -15.28 5.53
CA VAL A 162 -7.70 -14.80 6.55
C VAL A 162 -6.63 -15.88 6.72
N ALA A 163 -5.36 -15.49 6.75
CA ALA A 163 -4.27 -16.45 6.91
C ALA A 163 -4.39 -17.22 8.24
N GLU A 164 -4.05 -18.51 8.24
CA GLU A 164 -4.10 -19.36 9.44
C GLU A 164 -3.21 -18.81 10.56
N GLU A 165 -2.02 -18.33 10.19
CA GLU A 165 -1.03 -17.75 11.11
C GLU A 165 -1.30 -16.27 11.45
N CYS A 166 -2.43 -15.70 11.01
CA CYS A 166 -2.77 -14.31 11.31
C CYS A 166 -2.86 -14.09 12.83
N PRO A 167 -2.11 -13.11 13.40
CA PRO A 167 -2.19 -12.82 14.82
C PRO A 167 -3.61 -12.49 15.26
N GLU A 168 -4.03 -12.99 16.43
CA GLU A 168 -5.41 -12.82 16.91
C GLU A 168 -5.85 -11.35 16.95
N SER A 169 -4.94 -10.46 17.37
CA SER A 169 -5.16 -9.01 17.42
C SER A 169 -5.43 -8.36 16.06
N LEU A 170 -5.06 -9.04 14.95
CA LEU A 170 -5.20 -8.53 13.58
C LEU A 170 -6.28 -9.26 12.78
N LYS A 171 -6.94 -10.28 13.34
CA LYS A 171 -7.96 -11.05 12.63
C LYS A 171 -9.14 -10.20 12.19
N ASP A 172 -9.54 -9.21 12.98
CA ASP A 172 -10.65 -8.32 12.60
C ASP A 172 -10.28 -7.42 11.43
N LEU A 173 -9.07 -6.86 11.42
CA LEU A 173 -8.53 -6.11 10.27
C LEU A 173 -8.50 -7.02 9.02
N ALA A 174 -7.95 -8.23 9.14
CA ALA A 174 -7.89 -9.18 8.02
C ALA A 174 -9.28 -9.56 7.48
N ARG A 175 -10.26 -9.78 8.36
CA ARG A 175 -11.66 -10.04 7.97
C ARG A 175 -12.27 -8.87 7.21
N ILE A 176 -12.02 -7.64 7.65
CA ILE A 176 -12.52 -6.44 6.98
C ILE A 176 -11.91 -6.33 5.59
N VAL A 177 -10.58 -6.47 5.48
CA VAL A 177 -9.86 -6.46 4.20
C VAL A 177 -10.40 -7.53 3.27
N PHE A 178 -10.51 -8.78 3.74
CA PHE A 178 -11.09 -9.89 2.97
C PHE A 178 -12.49 -9.56 2.45
N ARG A 179 -13.40 -9.08 3.31
CA ARG A 179 -14.78 -8.74 2.93
C ARG A 179 -14.82 -7.64 1.88
N LYS A 180 -14.01 -6.59 2.05
CA LYS A 180 -13.90 -5.49 1.09
C LYS A 180 -13.32 -5.98 -0.24
N THR A 181 -12.31 -6.84 -0.21
CA THR A 181 -11.74 -7.45 -1.42
C THR A 181 -12.74 -8.34 -2.14
N LYS A 182 -13.53 -9.16 -1.43
CA LYS A 182 -14.57 -9.99 -2.04
C LYS A 182 -15.69 -9.16 -2.68
N LEU A 183 -16.10 -8.07 -2.03
CA LEU A 183 -17.06 -7.13 -2.61
C LEU A 183 -16.52 -6.57 -3.93
N LEU A 184 -15.25 -6.13 -3.93
CA LEU A 184 -14.58 -5.60 -5.12
C LEU A 184 -14.43 -6.64 -6.24
N GLN A 185 -14.03 -7.87 -5.90
CA GLN A 185 -13.94 -8.99 -6.84
C GLN A 185 -15.31 -9.32 -7.47
N SER A 186 -16.40 -9.03 -6.76
CA SER A 186 -17.78 -9.18 -7.25
C SER A 186 -18.26 -7.99 -8.11
N GLY A 187 -17.39 -7.02 -8.40
CA GLY A 187 -17.72 -5.82 -9.17
C GLY A 187 -18.47 -4.74 -8.38
N LEU A 188 -18.45 -4.82 -7.04
CA LEU A 188 -19.13 -3.89 -6.14
C LEU A 188 -18.14 -3.18 -5.21
N TRP A 189 -18.50 -2.00 -4.73
CA TRP A 189 -17.67 -1.22 -3.83
C TRP A 189 -18.51 -0.38 -2.87
N THR A 190 -18.02 -0.17 -1.65
CA THR A 190 -18.67 0.73 -0.68
C THR A 190 -18.05 2.12 -0.80
N CYS A 191 -18.81 3.09 -1.34
CA CYS A 191 -18.33 4.46 -1.51
C CYS A 191 -17.70 5.00 -0.22
N ILE A 192 -16.46 5.49 -0.31
CA ILE A 192 -15.71 5.98 0.86
C ILE A 192 -16.36 7.19 1.54
N SER A 193 -17.16 7.97 0.80
CA SER A 193 -17.78 9.20 1.31
C SER A 193 -19.16 8.95 1.93
N CYS A 194 -20.04 8.19 1.27
CA CYS A 194 -21.42 8.03 1.72
C CYS A 194 -21.78 6.61 2.20
N GLY A 195 -20.87 5.65 2.11
CA GLY A 195 -21.10 4.26 2.54
C GLY A 195 -22.07 3.46 1.66
N LYS A 196 -22.55 4.00 0.53
CA LYS A 196 -23.43 3.27 -0.40
C LYS A 196 -22.65 2.20 -1.16
N ILE A 197 -23.24 1.02 -1.34
CA ILE A 197 -22.72 -0.02 -2.24
C ILE A 197 -23.05 0.37 -3.68
N VAL A 198 -22.02 0.43 -4.53
CA VAL A 198 -22.09 0.87 -5.91
C VAL A 198 -21.28 -0.06 -6.82
N ASN A 199 -21.57 -0.04 -8.12
CA ASN A 199 -20.81 -0.82 -9.08
C ASN A 199 -19.42 -0.20 -9.29
N VAL A 200 -18.36 -1.00 -9.28
CA VAL A 200 -16.97 -0.55 -9.46
C VAL A 200 -16.79 0.20 -10.78
N ASN A 201 -17.48 -0.21 -11.85
CA ASN A 201 -17.41 0.45 -13.16
C ASN A 201 -18.03 1.85 -13.16
N THR A 202 -18.83 2.17 -12.15
CA THR A 202 -19.45 3.49 -11.96
C THR A 202 -18.71 4.33 -10.92
N THR A 203 -17.65 3.78 -10.30
CA THR A 203 -16.88 4.47 -9.28
C THR A 203 -15.65 5.16 -9.86
N ARG A 204 -15.34 6.33 -9.31
CA ARG A 204 -14.08 7.05 -9.53
C ARG A 204 -13.51 7.41 -8.17
N ALA A 205 -12.23 7.18 -7.98
CA ALA A 205 -11.47 7.32 -6.75
C ALA A 205 -12.16 6.62 -5.58
N LEU A 206 -12.78 5.45 -5.85
CA LEU A 206 -13.56 4.69 -4.87
C LEU A 206 -14.76 5.48 -4.28
N MET A 207 -15.27 6.47 -5.02
CA MET A 207 -16.49 7.23 -4.72
C MET A 207 -17.60 6.91 -5.72
N CYS A 208 -18.86 7.02 -5.28
CA CYS A 208 -20.00 6.96 -6.18
C CYS A 208 -20.07 8.24 -7.03
N GLN A 209 -20.80 8.19 -8.15
CA GLN A 209 -20.94 9.33 -9.06
C GLN A 209 -21.53 10.57 -8.38
N GLU A 210 -22.44 10.39 -7.41
CA GLU A 210 -23.03 11.49 -6.65
C GLU A 210 -21.97 12.23 -5.81
N CYS A 211 -21.15 11.49 -5.07
CA CYS A 211 -20.08 12.05 -4.24
C CYS A 211 -18.95 12.65 -5.10
N ASP A 212 -18.53 11.99 -6.18
CA ASP A 212 -17.53 12.53 -7.11
C ASP A 212 -18.04 13.81 -7.82
N GLY A 213 -19.32 13.81 -8.21
CA GLY A 213 -19.97 14.96 -8.86
C GLY A 213 -20.11 16.16 -7.94
N GLY A 214 -20.43 15.94 -6.66
CA GLY A 214 -20.53 16.99 -5.64
C GLY A 214 -19.21 17.76 -5.46
N LEU A 215 -18.08 17.06 -5.47
CA LEU A 215 -16.74 17.67 -5.40
C LEU A 215 -16.40 18.53 -6.63
N ARG A 216 -16.99 18.22 -7.80
CA ARG A 216 -16.80 19.01 -9.03
C ARG A 216 -17.71 20.21 -9.11
N SER A 217 -18.93 20.12 -8.57
CA SER A 217 -19.90 21.22 -8.61
C SER A 217 -19.59 22.36 -7.63
N GLU A 218 -18.71 22.13 -6.64
CA GLU A 218 -18.13 23.18 -5.80
C GLU A 218 -16.92 23.87 -6.46
N SER A 219 -16.68 23.64 -7.76
CA SER A 219 -15.79 24.52 -8.52
C SER A 219 -16.40 25.92 -8.55
N LEU A 220 -15.81 26.79 -7.74
CA LEU A 220 -15.91 28.25 -7.75
C LEU A 220 -16.41 28.78 -9.10
N SER A 221 -17.47 29.60 -9.05
CA SER A 221 -17.99 30.38 -10.16
C SER A 221 -16.87 30.86 -11.10
N SER A 222 -17.03 30.51 -12.36
CA SER A 222 -16.09 30.65 -13.47
C SER A 222 -15.68 32.08 -13.86
N ASP A 223 -15.96 33.09 -13.04
CA ASP A 223 -15.63 34.50 -13.33
C ASP A 223 -14.33 34.98 -12.64
N ASP A 224 -13.74 34.21 -11.70
CA ASP A 224 -12.51 34.61 -10.98
C ASP A 224 -11.22 33.92 -11.46
N LEU A 225 -11.27 33.06 -12.50
CA LEU A 225 -10.13 32.25 -12.95
C LEU A 225 -9.57 32.62 -14.34
N VAL A 226 -9.79 33.85 -14.81
CA VAL A 226 -9.02 34.40 -15.94
C VAL A 226 -7.61 34.77 -15.46
N GLY A 227 -6.78 33.75 -15.20
CA GLY A 227 -5.40 33.97 -14.76
C GLY A 227 -4.54 32.72 -14.55
N TRP A 228 -5.12 31.52 -14.46
CA TRP A 228 -4.38 30.31 -14.07
C TRP A 228 -4.35 29.20 -15.13
N GLU A 229 -4.61 29.52 -16.39
CA GLU A 229 -4.19 28.67 -17.51
C GLU A 229 -2.83 29.13 -18.03
N ARG A 230 -1.75 28.64 -17.43
CA ARG A 230 -0.45 28.53 -18.11
C ARG A 230 0.21 27.18 -17.83
N ASN A 231 -0.04 26.26 -18.76
CA ASN A 231 0.87 25.22 -19.25
C ASN A 231 1.65 24.39 -18.20
N ARG A 232 1.06 23.26 -17.78
CA ARG A 232 1.83 22.09 -17.32
C ARG A 232 2.49 21.38 -18.50
N THR A 233 3.67 21.86 -18.90
CA THR A 233 4.66 21.05 -19.63
C THR A 233 5.40 20.13 -18.64
N GLY A 234 5.58 18.87 -19.01
CA GLY A 234 6.12 17.81 -18.15
C GLY A 234 7.52 18.05 -17.58
N PHE A 235 7.85 17.29 -16.53
CA PHE A 235 9.16 17.32 -15.86
C PHE A 235 10.28 16.86 -16.81
N GLY A 236 11.32 17.70 -16.93
CA GLY A 236 12.62 17.33 -17.49
C GLY A 236 12.86 17.72 -18.95
N ARG A 237 13.33 18.96 -19.19
CA ARG A 237 14.31 19.30 -20.25
C ARG A 237 14.95 20.66 -19.95
N THR A 238 16.28 20.65 -19.87
CA THR A 238 17.14 21.83 -19.68
C THR A 238 16.93 22.84 -20.82
N ARG A 239 16.82 24.12 -20.45
CA ARG A 239 16.86 25.25 -21.39
C ARG A 239 18.16 25.20 -22.19
N ARG A 240 18.07 24.99 -23.50
CA ARG A 240 19.08 25.53 -24.43
C ARG A 240 18.59 26.89 -24.91
N LYS A 241 19.34 27.93 -24.55
CA LYS A 241 19.38 29.19 -25.29
C LYS A 241 19.75 28.87 -26.74
N ASN A 242 19.10 29.52 -27.71
CA ASN A 242 19.81 30.33 -28.70
C ASN A 242 18.87 31.29 -29.42
N HIS A 243 19.50 32.39 -29.80
CA HIS A 243 19.04 33.64 -30.41
C HIS A 243 18.64 33.52 -31.89
N LEU A 244 18.06 34.64 -32.38
CA LEU A 244 17.83 35.11 -33.77
C LEU A 244 16.46 34.66 -34.33
N GLU A 245 15.57 35.54 -34.80
CA GLU A 245 15.63 36.96 -35.23
C GLU A 245 14.44 37.75 -34.69
#